data_AF-V7FG97-F1
#
_entry.id   AF-V7FG97-F1
#
_cell.length_a   1.000
_cell.length_b   1.000
_cell.length_c   1.000
_cell.angle_alpha   90.00
_cell.angle_beta   90.00
_cell.angle_gamma   90.00
#
_symmetry.space_group_name_H-M   'P 1'
#
loop_
_entity.id
_entity.type
_entity.pdbx_description
1 polymer ?
#
loop_
_entity_poly.entity_id
_entity_poly.type
_entity_poly.pdbx_seq_one_letter_code
_entity_poly.pdbx_strand_id
1 'polypeptide(L)'
;MNHEKNVPEFDLLGAGIERMGELHSALAKVRSTTDRRQTPEARAFEYRKLHDQALAKIGLITQQARKALSDRRERLRTEAFEKSGLNGKFPQADEVRQVLRGLSQKERDAEINAAIDRGEYWVIACIRGQSPLLTGKIGLPMSVIEDLIISRTSPALDTELEDLKIAETHLNIAVDTFAREAERMRDVEAEGRAFEDAKAMTEATAAFEKALGTPAQT
;
A
#
# COMPACT_ATOMS: atom_id res chain seq x y z
N MET A 1 -28.78 1.48 5.36
CA MET A 1 -28.63 2.92 5.09
C MET A 1 -27.47 3.06 4.13
N ASN A 2 -27.70 3.72 3.00
CA ASN A 2 -26.78 3.78 1.86
C ASN A 2 -25.47 4.47 2.26
N HIS A 3 -24.38 3.71 2.31
CA HIS A 3 -23.02 4.25 2.30
C HIS A 3 -22.55 4.43 0.85
N GLU A 4 -23.37 5.08 0.02
CA GLU A 4 -22.90 5.68 -1.23
C GLU A 4 -22.38 7.08 -0.92
N LYS A 5 -21.30 7.15 -0.14
CA LYS A 5 -20.39 8.28 -0.29
C LYS A 5 -19.38 7.80 -1.32
N ASN A 6 -19.43 8.32 -2.55
CA ASN A 6 -18.29 8.25 -3.45
C ASN A 6 -17.13 8.93 -2.74
N VAL A 7 -16.32 8.13 -2.07
CA VAL A 7 -15.04 8.56 -1.52
C VAL A 7 -14.12 8.57 -2.73
N PRO A 8 -13.62 9.73 -3.17
CA PRO A 8 -12.79 9.83 -4.38
C PRO A 8 -11.59 8.87 -4.35
N GLU A 9 -11.09 8.54 -3.16
CA GLU A 9 -10.04 7.57 -2.95
C GLU A 9 -10.45 6.12 -3.31
N PHE A 10 -11.70 5.70 -3.05
CA PHE A 10 -12.21 4.40 -3.49
C PHE A 10 -12.45 4.37 -5.01
N ASP A 11 -12.88 5.48 -5.61
CA ASP A 11 -12.99 5.60 -7.07
C ASP A 11 -11.62 5.48 -7.74
N LEU A 12 -10.60 6.12 -7.18
CA LEU A 12 -9.20 6.01 -7.64
C LEU A 12 -8.66 4.57 -7.50
N LEU A 13 -9.02 3.87 -6.42
CA LEU A 13 -8.67 2.47 -6.23
C LEU A 13 -9.35 1.57 -7.26
N GLY A 14 -10.67 1.74 -7.46
CA GLY A 14 -11.44 0.99 -8.45
C GLY A 14 -10.86 1.17 -9.85
N ALA A 15 -10.66 2.43 -10.27
CA ALA A 15 -10.01 2.75 -11.54
C ALA A 15 -8.59 2.18 -11.64
N GLY A 16 -7.83 2.17 -10.54
CA GLY A 16 -6.51 1.55 -10.46
C GLY A 16 -6.56 0.06 -10.73
N ILE A 17 -7.46 -0.67 -10.06
CA ILE A 17 -7.65 -2.13 -10.23
C ILE A 17 -8.12 -2.46 -11.65
N GLU A 18 -9.10 -1.71 -12.18
CA GLU A 18 -9.56 -1.85 -13.56
C GLU A 18 -8.40 -1.70 -14.55
N ARG A 19 -7.54 -0.70 -14.34
CA ARG A 19 -6.36 -0.47 -15.17
C ARG A 19 -5.34 -1.61 -15.08
N MET A 20 -5.20 -2.26 -13.92
CA MET A 20 -4.39 -3.49 -13.80
C MET A 20 -4.98 -4.63 -14.64
N GLY A 21 -6.30 -4.78 -14.62
CA GLY A 21 -7.02 -5.75 -15.46
C GLY A 21 -6.79 -5.52 -16.95
N GLU A 22 -6.88 -4.27 -17.41
CA GLU A 22 -6.60 -3.90 -18.81
C GLU A 22 -5.15 -4.21 -19.22
N LEU A 23 -4.18 -3.93 -18.35
CA LEU A 23 -2.77 -4.25 -18.60
C LEU A 23 -2.55 -5.76 -18.69
N HIS A 24 -3.21 -6.53 -17.81
CA HIS A 24 -3.16 -7.99 -17.86
C HIS A 24 -3.76 -8.53 -19.17
N SER A 25 -4.92 -8.01 -19.59
CA SER A 25 -5.54 -8.37 -20.88
C SER A 25 -4.65 -8.03 -22.07
N ALA A 26 -3.92 -6.90 -22.03
CA ALA A 26 -2.98 -6.53 -23.08
C ALA A 26 -1.81 -7.53 -23.17
N LEU A 27 -1.24 -7.94 -22.05
CA LEU A 27 -0.20 -8.98 -21.98
C LEU A 27 -0.70 -10.32 -22.50
N ALA A 28 -1.89 -10.74 -22.07
CA ALA A 28 -2.53 -11.97 -22.54
C ALA A 28 -2.79 -11.95 -24.05
N LYS A 29 -3.16 -10.78 -24.61
CA LYS A 29 -3.36 -10.60 -26.05
C LYS A 29 -2.07 -10.79 -26.84
N VAL A 30 -0.95 -10.23 -26.38
CA VAL A 30 0.36 -10.39 -27.04
C VAL A 30 0.79 -11.85 -27.01
N ARG A 31 0.58 -12.54 -25.89
CA ARG A 31 0.89 -13.96 -25.76
C ARG A 31 0.04 -14.84 -26.70
N SER A 32 -1.26 -14.57 -26.79
CA SER A 32 -2.21 -15.38 -27.58
C SER A 32 -2.21 -15.04 -29.07
N THR A 33 -1.84 -13.81 -29.44
CA THR A 33 -1.81 -13.40 -30.86
C THR A 33 -0.56 -13.98 -31.52
N THR A 34 -0.78 -14.97 -32.38
CA THR A 34 0.29 -15.54 -33.22
C THR A 34 0.31 -14.78 -34.55
N ASP A 35 1.05 -13.67 -34.60
CA ASP A 35 1.39 -13.08 -35.91
C ASP A 35 2.37 -14.03 -36.61
N ARG A 36 1.94 -14.60 -37.74
CA ARG A 36 2.76 -15.51 -38.55
C ARG A 36 4.01 -14.85 -39.12
N ARG A 37 4.10 -13.52 -39.09
CA ARG A 37 5.25 -12.75 -39.58
C ARG A 37 6.30 -12.49 -38.50
N GLN A 38 6.00 -12.75 -37.22
CA GLN A 38 6.94 -12.56 -36.12
C GLN A 38 7.52 -13.90 -35.66
N THR A 39 8.82 -13.94 -35.42
CA THR A 39 9.46 -15.10 -34.79
C THR A 39 9.01 -15.23 -33.33
N PRO A 40 9.08 -16.44 -32.74
CA PRO A 40 8.86 -16.63 -31.31
C PRO A 40 9.70 -15.68 -30.44
N GLU A 41 10.96 -15.45 -30.81
CA GLU A 41 11.91 -14.57 -30.13
C GLU A 41 11.48 -13.10 -30.17
N ALA A 42 11.05 -12.60 -31.34
CA ALA A 42 10.55 -11.24 -31.49
C ALA A 42 9.30 -10.98 -30.63
N ARG A 43 8.40 -11.97 -30.54
CA ARG A 43 7.20 -11.91 -29.67
C ARG A 43 7.56 -11.92 -28.19
N ALA A 44 8.52 -12.75 -27.79
CA ALA A 44 9.01 -12.80 -26.42
C ALA A 44 9.64 -11.45 -26.00
N PHE A 45 10.42 -10.83 -26.89
CA PHE A 45 10.97 -9.50 -26.66
C PHE A 45 9.90 -8.40 -26.54
N GLU A 46 8.89 -8.41 -27.41
CA GLU A 46 7.76 -7.49 -27.34
C GLU A 46 6.95 -7.68 -26.03
N TYR A 47 6.73 -8.93 -25.63
CA TYR A 47 6.11 -9.26 -24.35
C TYR A 47 6.91 -8.68 -23.18
N ARG A 48 8.23 -8.91 -23.13
CA ARG A 48 9.10 -8.37 -22.07
C ARG A 48 9.01 -6.85 -21.95
N LYS A 49 9.06 -6.14 -23.09
CA LYS A 49 8.93 -4.68 -23.11
C LYS A 49 7.59 -4.22 -22.53
N LEU A 50 6.48 -4.86 -22.92
CA LEU A 50 5.15 -4.54 -22.41
C LEU A 50 4.98 -4.91 -20.94
N HIS A 51 5.58 -6.02 -20.52
CA HIS A 51 5.63 -6.49 -19.14
C HIS A 51 6.30 -5.45 -18.24
N ASP A 52 7.49 -4.99 -18.60
CA ASP A 52 8.25 -4.00 -17.82
C ASP A 52 7.50 -2.66 -17.74
N GLN A 53 6.86 -2.25 -18.84
CA GLN A 53 6.00 -1.06 -18.87
C GLN A 53 4.75 -1.22 -17.98
N ALA A 54 4.15 -2.40 -17.96
CA ALA A 54 2.98 -2.69 -17.13
C ALA A 54 3.34 -2.69 -15.64
N LEU A 55 4.47 -3.31 -15.26
CA LEU A 55 4.97 -3.28 -13.89
C LEU A 55 5.27 -1.84 -13.42
N ALA A 56 5.90 -1.02 -14.26
CA ALA A 56 6.16 0.38 -13.93
C ALA A 56 4.87 1.17 -13.68
N LYS A 57 3.86 0.98 -14.55
CA LYS A 57 2.53 1.62 -14.39
C LYS A 57 1.83 1.17 -13.11
N ILE A 58 1.89 -0.12 -12.79
CA ILE A 58 1.29 -0.67 -11.57
C ILE A 58 2.00 -0.17 -10.32
N GLY A 59 3.33 -0.01 -10.37
CA GLY A 59 4.09 0.64 -9.30
C GLY A 59 3.55 2.03 -9.00
N LEU A 60 3.31 2.85 -10.03
CA LEU A 60 2.75 4.20 -9.89
C LEU A 60 1.32 4.17 -9.34
N ILE A 61 0.44 3.31 -9.89
CA ILE A 61 -0.95 3.16 -9.42
C ILE A 61 -0.97 2.77 -7.94
N THR A 62 -0.16 1.77 -7.57
CA THR A 62 -0.09 1.27 -6.19
C THR A 62 0.43 2.33 -5.23
N GLN A 63 1.45 3.11 -5.63
CA GLN A 63 1.96 4.20 -4.80
C GLN A 63 0.91 5.29 -4.56
N GLN A 64 0.21 5.71 -5.61
CA GLN A 64 -0.86 6.71 -5.51
C GLN A 64 -2.01 6.22 -4.64
N ALA A 65 -2.45 4.99 -4.86
CA ALA A 65 -3.49 4.33 -4.09
C ALA A 65 -3.14 4.19 -2.60
N ARG A 66 -1.94 3.71 -2.28
CA ARG A 66 -1.46 3.59 -0.89
C ARG A 66 -1.38 4.95 -0.20
N LYS A 67 -0.89 5.97 -0.91
CA LYS A 67 -0.87 7.33 -0.37
C LYS A 67 -2.29 7.82 -0.06
N ALA A 68 -3.22 7.68 -1.00
CA ALA A 68 -4.61 8.10 -0.80
C ALA A 68 -5.28 7.39 0.40
N LEU A 69 -5.08 6.07 0.51
CA LEU A 69 -5.56 5.27 1.65
C LEU A 69 -4.93 5.72 2.98
N SER A 70 -3.62 5.97 3.01
CA SER A 70 -2.91 6.48 4.18
C SER A 70 -3.41 7.84 4.61
N ASP A 71 -3.51 8.79 3.67
CA ASP A 71 -3.98 10.15 3.93
C ASP A 71 -5.43 10.16 4.43
N ARG A 72 -6.28 9.24 3.93
CA ARG A 72 -7.66 9.07 4.41
C ARG A 72 -7.70 8.45 5.80
N ARG A 73 -6.90 7.40 6.06
CA ARG A 73 -6.79 6.74 7.38
C ARG A 73 -6.34 7.74 8.45
N GLU A 74 -5.35 8.57 8.15
CA GLU A 74 -4.87 9.60 9.07
C GLU A 74 -5.94 10.66 9.36
N ARG A 75 -6.67 11.12 8.34
CA ARG A 75 -7.80 12.05 8.52
C ARG A 75 -8.88 11.46 9.43
N LEU A 76 -9.30 10.21 9.18
CA LEU A 76 -10.32 9.54 10.00
C LEU A 76 -9.84 9.29 11.44
N ARG A 77 -8.59 8.86 11.65
CA ARG A 77 -8.03 8.72 13.00
C ARG A 77 -7.98 10.06 13.72
N THR A 78 -7.58 11.13 13.03
CA THR A 78 -7.55 12.48 13.62
C THR A 78 -8.94 12.93 14.05
N GLU A 79 -9.95 12.77 13.19
CA GLU A 79 -11.34 13.09 13.51
C GLU A 79 -11.85 12.25 14.70
N ALA A 80 -11.52 10.95 14.73
CA ALA A 80 -11.91 10.08 15.84
C ALA A 80 -11.21 10.46 17.15
N PHE A 81 -9.95 10.90 17.10
CA PHE A 81 -9.20 11.39 18.25
C PHE A 81 -9.72 12.73 18.77
N GLU A 82 -10.21 13.60 17.89
CA GLU A 82 -10.89 14.82 18.30
C GLU A 82 -12.22 14.51 18.98
N LYS A 83 -13.04 13.62 18.41
CA LYS A 83 -14.32 13.20 18.99
C LYS A 83 -14.19 12.50 20.34
N SER A 84 -13.15 11.68 20.51
CA SER A 84 -12.88 10.97 21.77
C SER A 84 -12.14 11.81 22.80
N GLY A 85 -11.67 13.01 22.44
CA GLY A 85 -10.85 13.86 23.32
C GLY A 85 -9.41 13.36 23.51
N LEU A 86 -8.96 12.38 22.73
CA LEU A 86 -7.59 11.82 22.79
C LEU A 86 -6.50 12.81 22.38
N ASN A 87 -6.85 13.85 21.63
CA ASN A 87 -5.96 14.96 21.30
C ASN A 87 -5.99 16.10 22.34
N GLY A 88 -6.78 15.95 23.41
CA GLY A 88 -6.90 16.94 24.47
C GLY A 88 -5.61 17.11 25.27
N LYS A 89 -5.37 18.33 25.76
CA LYS A 89 -4.31 18.62 26.73
C LYS A 89 -4.93 18.79 28.11
N PHE A 90 -4.39 18.09 29.08
CA PHE A 90 -4.92 18.05 30.44
C PHE A 90 -3.85 18.56 31.42
N PRO A 91 -4.17 19.57 32.26
CA PRO A 91 -3.24 20.05 33.29
C PRO A 91 -2.76 18.94 34.23
N GLN A 92 -3.60 17.94 34.49
CA GLN A 92 -3.33 16.85 35.42
C GLN A 92 -2.54 15.68 34.80
N ALA A 93 -2.02 15.83 33.58
CA ALA A 93 -1.40 14.72 32.86
C ALA A 93 -0.19 14.14 33.60
N ASP A 94 0.61 14.98 34.26
CA ASP A 94 1.80 14.53 34.99
C ASP A 94 1.43 13.77 36.27
N GLU A 95 0.37 14.17 36.96
CA GLU A 95 -0.12 13.45 38.14
C GLU A 95 -0.66 12.07 37.74
N VAL A 96 -1.44 11.98 36.66
CA VAL A 96 -1.92 10.70 36.11
C VAL A 96 -0.76 9.76 35.78
N ARG A 97 0.26 10.27 35.07
CA ARG A 97 1.46 9.49 34.72
C ARG A 97 2.19 9.00 35.97
N GLN A 98 2.36 9.88 36.96
CA GLN A 98 3.01 9.54 38.22
C GLN A 98 2.26 8.45 38.98
N VAL A 99 0.93 8.54 39.07
CA VAL A 99 0.07 7.53 39.69
C VAL A 99 0.23 6.19 38.97
N LEU A 100 0.05 6.16 37.65
CA LEU A 100 0.16 4.93 36.85
C LEU A 100 1.55 4.28 36.96
N ARG A 101 2.62 5.09 36.99
CA ARG A 101 3.98 4.59 37.18
C ARG A 101 4.19 3.91 38.53
N GLY A 102 3.52 4.37 39.58
CA GLY A 102 3.59 3.79 40.94
C GLY A 102 2.87 2.45 41.07
N LEU A 103 1.96 2.12 40.16
CA LEU A 103 1.22 0.86 40.16
C LEU A 103 2.06 -0.31 39.65
N SER A 104 1.74 -1.53 40.09
CA SER A 104 2.21 -2.74 39.41
C SER A 104 1.66 -2.79 37.98
N GLN A 105 2.29 -3.55 37.08
CA GLN A 105 1.79 -3.68 35.70
C GLN A 105 0.34 -4.18 35.67
N LYS A 106 -0.01 -5.17 36.51
CA LYS A 106 -1.36 -5.73 36.59
C LYS A 106 -2.41 -4.68 36.99
N GLU A 107 -2.10 -3.86 37.99
CA GLU A 107 -2.99 -2.79 38.45
C GLU A 107 -3.11 -1.67 37.43
N ARG A 108 -2.00 -1.30 36.77
CA ARG A 108 -1.98 -0.30 35.71
C ARG A 108 -2.85 -0.72 34.53
N ASP A 109 -2.69 -1.96 34.07
CA ASP A 109 -3.49 -2.49 32.96
C ASP A 109 -4.99 -2.57 33.35
N ALA A 110 -5.29 -2.92 34.61
CA ALA A 110 -6.66 -2.90 35.12
C ALA A 110 -7.25 -1.48 35.15
N GLU A 111 -6.48 -0.48 35.60
CA GLU A 111 -6.94 0.91 35.65
C GLU A 111 -7.16 1.49 34.25
N ILE A 112 -6.26 1.20 33.30
CA ILE A 112 -6.42 1.60 31.89
C ILE A 112 -7.70 1.02 31.31
N ASN A 113 -7.95 -0.29 31.50
CA ASN A 113 -9.17 -0.92 31.01
C ASN A 113 -10.42 -0.33 31.68
N ALA A 114 -10.37 -0.09 33.00
CA ALA A 114 -11.47 0.52 33.73
C ALA A 114 -11.76 1.95 33.25
N ALA A 115 -10.73 2.75 32.95
CA ALA A 115 -10.89 4.08 32.37
C ALA A 115 -11.57 4.02 30.99
N ILE A 116 -11.21 3.05 30.14
CA ILE A 116 -11.86 2.83 28.83
C ILE A 116 -13.33 2.43 29.01
N ASP A 117 -13.65 1.59 29.99
CA ASP A 117 -15.01 1.16 30.33
C ASP A 117 -15.87 2.27 30.91
N ARG A 118 -15.27 3.18 31.69
CA ARG A 118 -15.95 4.38 32.22
C ARG A 118 -16.07 5.52 31.21
N GLY A 119 -15.44 5.41 30.04
CA GLY A 119 -15.37 6.49 29.05
C GLY A 119 -14.43 7.64 29.45
N GLU A 120 -13.52 7.39 30.40
CA GLU A 120 -12.52 8.34 30.90
C GLU A 120 -11.31 8.41 29.96
N TYR A 121 -11.54 8.69 28.67
CA TYR A 121 -10.51 8.67 27.63
C TYR A 121 -9.43 9.75 27.83
N TRP A 122 -9.70 10.77 28.65
CA TRP A 122 -8.70 11.76 29.05
C TRP A 122 -7.52 11.13 29.79
N VAL A 123 -7.72 10.04 30.54
CA VAL A 123 -6.63 9.28 31.19
C VAL A 123 -5.70 8.70 30.11
N ILE A 124 -6.26 8.20 29.02
CA ILE A 124 -5.53 7.64 27.89
C ILE A 124 -4.80 8.75 27.12
N ALA A 125 -5.44 9.90 26.93
CA ALA A 125 -4.81 11.09 26.33
C ALA A 125 -3.56 11.53 27.12
N CYS A 126 -3.60 11.45 28.46
CA CYS A 126 -2.45 11.79 29.31
C CYS A 126 -1.23 10.88 29.08
N ILE A 127 -1.43 9.61 28.73
CA ILE A 127 -0.35 8.62 28.57
C ILE A 127 0.04 8.34 27.12
N ARG A 128 -0.77 8.79 26.16
CA ARG A 128 -0.52 8.63 24.73
C ARG A 128 0.80 9.29 24.32
N GLY A 129 1.60 8.56 23.53
CA GLY A 129 2.91 9.02 23.03
C GLY A 129 3.99 9.20 24.10
N GLN A 130 3.74 8.78 25.35
CA GLN A 130 4.70 8.91 26.44
C GLN A 130 5.59 7.67 26.55
N SER A 131 6.80 7.88 27.07
CA SER A 131 7.74 6.79 27.35
C SER A 131 7.25 5.90 28.50
N PRO A 132 7.51 4.58 28.46
CA PRO A 132 7.30 3.69 29.61
C PRO A 132 8.03 4.14 30.89
N LEU A 133 9.03 5.00 30.81
CA LEU A 133 9.68 5.59 31.99
C LEU A 133 8.76 6.57 32.75
N LEU A 134 7.80 7.18 32.06
CA LEU A 134 6.87 8.16 32.61
C LEU A 134 5.54 7.51 33.03
N THR A 135 5.06 6.54 32.27
CA THR A 135 3.76 5.88 32.50
C THR A 135 3.89 4.52 33.16
N GLY A 136 5.09 3.94 33.14
CA GLY A 136 5.32 2.52 33.32
C GLY A 136 4.95 1.69 32.07
N LYS A 137 5.36 0.42 32.05
CA LYS A 137 5.03 -0.55 30.99
C LYS A 137 3.52 -0.84 30.96
N ILE A 138 2.89 -0.64 29.81
CA ILE A 138 1.49 -0.98 29.54
C ILE A 138 1.47 -2.32 28.80
N GLY A 139 0.59 -3.23 29.20
CA GLY A 139 0.51 -4.58 28.64
C GLY A 139 -0.01 -4.62 27.21
N LEU A 140 -0.92 -3.71 26.85
CA LEU A 140 -1.46 -3.59 25.50
C LEU A 140 -0.75 -2.51 24.67
N PRO A 141 -0.55 -2.72 23.36
CA PRO A 141 -0.09 -1.67 22.46
C PRO A 141 -1.07 -0.49 22.48
N MET A 142 -0.54 0.74 22.50
CA MET A 142 -1.36 1.96 22.49
C MET A 142 -2.30 2.02 21.28
N SER A 143 -1.88 1.52 20.12
CA SER A 143 -2.73 1.44 18.92
C SER A 143 -4.00 0.62 19.16
N VAL A 144 -3.92 -0.49 19.91
CA VAL A 144 -5.07 -1.34 20.24
C VAL A 144 -6.02 -0.61 21.19
N ILE A 145 -5.47 0.13 22.17
CA ILE A 145 -6.26 0.96 23.08
C ILE A 145 -6.99 2.07 22.30
N GLU A 146 -6.28 2.75 21.39
CA GLU A 146 -6.85 3.78 20.52
C GLU A 146 -8.01 3.21 19.67
N ASP A 147 -7.82 2.06 19.03
CA ASP A 147 -8.85 1.44 18.20
C ASP A 147 -10.09 1.02 19.04
N LEU A 148 -9.89 0.54 20.27
CA LEU A 148 -10.99 0.28 21.23
C LEU A 148 -11.77 1.54 21.61
N ILE A 149 -11.09 2.68 21.72
CA ILE A 149 -11.74 3.96 22.02
C ILE A 149 -12.50 4.48 20.80
N ILE A 150 -11.92 4.35 19.60
CA ILE A 150 -12.57 4.75 18.34
C ILE A 150 -13.86 3.93 18.13
N SER A 151 -13.80 2.60 18.27
CA SER A 151 -14.98 1.72 18.11
C SER A 151 -16.12 2.06 19.07
N ARG A 152 -15.82 2.54 20.28
CA ARG A 152 -16.83 2.96 21.27
C ARG A 152 -17.36 4.37 21.05
N THR A 153 -16.49 5.32 20.72
CA THR A 153 -16.85 6.75 20.59
C THR A 153 -17.39 7.13 19.23
N SER A 154 -16.90 6.46 18.19
CA SER A 154 -17.22 6.76 16.79
C SER A 154 -17.34 5.47 15.98
N PRO A 155 -18.37 4.63 16.20
CA PRO A 155 -18.54 3.36 15.49
C PRO A 155 -18.58 3.51 13.96
N ALA A 156 -19.09 4.63 13.46
CA ALA A 156 -19.11 4.93 12.03
C ALA A 156 -17.69 5.15 11.47
N LEU A 157 -16.81 5.84 12.20
CA LEU A 157 -15.41 6.04 11.79
C LEU A 157 -14.61 4.73 11.91
N ASP A 158 -14.91 3.91 12.90
CA ASP A 158 -14.35 2.57 13.05
C ASP A 158 -14.67 1.68 11.85
N THR A 159 -15.94 1.69 11.41
CA THR A 159 -16.39 0.98 10.21
C THR A 159 -15.64 1.48 8.97
N GLU A 160 -15.53 2.80 8.77
CA GLU A 160 -14.77 3.35 7.64
C GLU A 160 -13.26 2.99 7.70
N LEU A 161 -12.67 2.90 8.89
CA LEU A 161 -11.27 2.48 9.05
C LEU A 161 -11.06 1.01 8.69
N GLU A 162 -11.99 0.12 9.05
CA GLU A 162 -11.93 -1.29 8.65
C GLU A 162 -12.15 -1.43 7.14
N ASP A 163 -13.08 -0.67 6.54
CA ASP A 163 -13.28 -0.65 5.09
C ASP A 163 -11.99 -0.25 4.34
N LEU A 164 -11.25 0.75 4.84
CA LEU A 164 -9.96 1.13 4.26
C LEU A 164 -8.89 0.03 4.36
N LYS A 165 -8.90 -0.75 5.43
CA LYS A 165 -7.98 -1.88 5.62
C LYS A 165 -8.33 -3.05 4.71
N ILE A 166 -9.63 -3.31 4.51
CA ILE A 166 -10.12 -4.28 3.52
C ILE A 166 -9.70 -3.83 2.10
N ALA A 167 -9.89 -2.55 1.76
CA ALA A 167 -9.47 -2.00 0.49
C ALA A 167 -7.95 -2.10 0.25
N GLU A 168 -7.13 -1.81 1.27
CA GLU A 168 -5.68 -2.00 1.19
C GLU A 168 -5.31 -3.47 0.94
N THR A 169 -6.02 -4.40 1.58
CA THR A 169 -5.81 -5.85 1.39
C THR A 169 -6.13 -6.26 -0.05
N HIS A 170 -7.26 -5.80 -0.60
CA HIS A 170 -7.63 -6.08 -1.99
C HIS A 170 -6.64 -5.48 -3.00
N LEU A 171 -6.14 -4.27 -2.74
CA LEU A 171 -5.09 -3.66 -3.57
C LEU A 171 -3.84 -4.54 -3.58
N ASN A 172 -3.36 -5.00 -2.41
CA ASN A 172 -2.19 -5.86 -2.32
C ASN A 172 -2.41 -7.20 -3.05
N ILE A 173 -3.57 -7.82 -2.87
CA ILE A 173 -3.93 -9.06 -3.59
C ILE A 173 -3.94 -8.84 -5.10
N ALA A 174 -4.50 -7.73 -5.58
CA ALA A 174 -4.56 -7.41 -7.00
C ALA A 174 -3.16 -7.23 -7.60
N VAL A 175 -2.28 -6.51 -6.91
CA VAL A 175 -0.88 -6.30 -7.31
C VAL A 175 -0.12 -7.63 -7.36
N ASP A 176 -0.22 -8.44 -6.30
CA ASP A 176 0.46 -9.73 -6.22
C ASP A 176 -0.06 -10.71 -7.29
N THR A 177 -1.37 -10.71 -7.52
CA THR A 177 -2.00 -11.52 -8.57
C THR A 177 -1.52 -11.10 -9.95
N PHE A 178 -1.52 -9.80 -10.24
CA PHE A 178 -0.99 -9.27 -11.49
C PHE A 178 0.46 -9.70 -11.69
N ALA A 179 1.34 -9.45 -10.72
CA ALA A 179 2.76 -9.74 -10.85
C ALA A 179 3.00 -11.24 -11.11
N ARG A 180 2.30 -12.11 -10.38
CA ARG A 180 2.40 -13.56 -10.56
C ARG A 180 1.87 -14.03 -11.91
N GLU A 181 0.74 -13.50 -12.37
CA GLU A 181 0.15 -13.89 -13.67
C GLU A 181 0.96 -13.36 -14.84
N ALA A 182 1.43 -12.12 -14.76
CA ALA A 182 2.31 -11.49 -15.74
C ALA A 182 3.64 -12.25 -15.87
N GLU A 183 4.22 -12.71 -14.76
CA GLU A 183 5.46 -13.52 -14.76
C GLU A 183 5.22 -14.92 -15.34
N ARG A 184 4.11 -15.59 -14.99
CA ARG A 184 3.73 -16.90 -15.60
C ARG A 184 3.50 -16.85 -17.11
N MET A 185 3.30 -15.64 -17.64
CA MET A 185 3.11 -15.41 -19.06
C MET A 185 4.40 -15.22 -19.85
N ARG A 186 5.54 -15.06 -19.17
CA ARG A 186 6.86 -14.90 -19.78
C ARG A 186 7.40 -16.19 -20.36
N ASP A 187 8.20 -16.03 -21.41
CA ASP A 187 9.07 -17.08 -21.97
C ASP A 187 10.52 -16.59 -21.85
N VAL A 188 11.09 -16.77 -20.65
CA VAL A 188 12.39 -16.20 -20.29
C VAL A 188 13.52 -16.69 -21.20
N GLU A 189 13.43 -17.93 -21.70
CA GLU A 189 14.44 -18.46 -22.63
C GLU A 189 14.36 -17.80 -24.00
N ALA A 190 13.15 -17.63 -24.56
CA ALA A 190 12.98 -16.93 -25.82
C ALA A 190 13.31 -15.43 -25.70
N GLU A 191 13.00 -14.80 -24.57
CA GLU A 191 13.39 -13.42 -24.25
C GLU A 191 14.92 -13.25 -24.22
N GLY A 192 15.64 -14.21 -23.64
CA GLY A 192 17.10 -14.19 -23.57
C GLY A 192 17.75 -14.36 -24.95
N ARG A 193 17.26 -15.31 -25.75
CA ARG A 193 17.72 -15.49 -27.14
C ARG A 193 17.49 -14.25 -27.99
N ALA A 194 16.29 -13.66 -27.91
CA ALA A 194 15.96 -12.44 -28.64
C ALA A 194 16.88 -11.27 -28.29
N PHE A 195 17.28 -11.16 -27.02
CA PHE A 195 18.20 -10.12 -26.57
C PHE A 195 19.62 -10.30 -27.16
N GLU A 196 20.15 -11.52 -27.13
CA GLU A 196 21.45 -11.82 -27.73
C GLU A 196 21.43 -11.64 -29.26
N ASP A 197 20.35 -12.05 -29.93
CA ASP A 197 20.18 -11.84 -31.39
C ASP A 197 20.12 -10.35 -31.75
N ALA A 198 19.40 -9.54 -30.97
CA ALA A 198 19.34 -8.09 -31.17
C ALA A 198 20.71 -7.42 -30.94
N LYS A 199 21.44 -7.87 -29.92
CA LYS A 199 22.80 -7.40 -29.64
C LYS A 199 23.76 -7.77 -30.78
N ALA A 200 23.73 -9.03 -31.24
CA ALA A 200 24.54 -9.50 -32.35
C ALA A 200 24.23 -8.75 -33.65
N MET A 201 22.95 -8.45 -33.96
CA MET A 201 22.59 -7.62 -35.11
C MET A 201 23.11 -6.19 -34.99
N THR A 202 23.05 -5.60 -33.79
CA THR A 202 23.56 -4.23 -33.56
C THR A 202 25.08 -4.18 -33.74
N GLU A 203 25.79 -5.16 -33.19
CA GLU A 203 27.24 -5.31 -33.36
C GLU A 203 27.62 -5.57 -34.82
N ALA A 204 26.88 -6.42 -35.53
CA ALA A 204 27.08 -6.68 -36.95
C ALA A 204 26.81 -5.44 -37.81
N THR A 205 25.76 -4.68 -37.51
CA THR A 205 25.42 -3.41 -38.21
C THR A 205 26.52 -2.38 -37.99
N ALA A 206 26.98 -2.20 -36.74
CA ALA A 206 28.08 -1.30 -36.42
C ALA A 206 29.40 -1.71 -37.10
N ALA A 207 29.69 -3.01 -37.17
CA ALA A 207 30.85 -3.53 -37.89
C ALA A 207 30.74 -3.32 -39.41
N PHE A 208 29.54 -3.47 -39.97
CA PHE A 208 29.27 -3.25 -41.39
C PHE A 208 29.37 -1.77 -41.76
N GLU A 209 28.79 -0.87 -40.96
CA GLU A 209 28.92 0.59 -41.12
C GLU A 209 30.39 1.04 -41.03
N LYS A 210 31.15 0.46 -40.08
CA LYS A 210 32.59 0.70 -39.94
C LYS A 210 33.38 0.19 -41.15
N ALA A 211 33.01 -0.95 -41.72
CA ALA A 211 33.65 -1.53 -42.90
C ALA A 211 33.33 -0.78 -44.20
N LEU A 212 32.14 -0.16 -44.29
CA LEU A 212 31.72 0.65 -45.44
C LEU A 212 32.26 2.09 -45.42
N GLY A 213 32.94 2.51 -44.34
CA GLY A 213 33.62 3.80 -44.27
C GLY A 213 32.71 5.01 -44.18
N THR A 214 31.44 4.85 -43.79
CA THR A 214 30.53 5.98 -43.60
C THR A 214 30.90 6.72 -42.30
N PRO A 215 31.32 8.00 -42.33
CA PRO A 215 31.55 8.75 -41.11
C PRO A 215 30.21 8.98 -40.39
N ALA A 216 30.20 8.81 -39.07
CA ALA A 216 29.07 9.15 -38.22
C ALA A 216 28.64 10.60 -38.53
N GLN A 217 27.43 10.77 -39.05
CA GLN A 217 26.84 12.11 -39.18
C GLN A 217 26.60 12.62 -37.74
N THR A 218 27.31 13.70 -37.44
CA THR A 218 27.24 14.48 -36.20
C THR A 218 25.99 15.35 -36.20
#